data_AF-A0AAW1TAV8-F1
#
_entry.id   AF-A0AAW1TAV8-F1
#
_cell.length_a   1.000
_cell.length_b   1.000
_cell.length_c   1.000
_cell.angle_alpha   90.00
_cell.angle_beta   90.00
_cell.angle_gamma   90.00
#
_symmetry.space_group_name_H-M   'P 1'
#
loop_
_entity.id
_entity.type
_entity.pdbx_description
1 polymer ?
#
loop_
_entity_poly.entity_id
_entity_poly.type
_entity_poly.pdbx_seq_one_letter_code
_entity_poly.pdbx_strand_id
1 'polypeptide(L)'
;GFIPIAGNWIGQGVTYSYLLSGQSLFDSSPFGDSAAAFASWPSTYLSASFPDQYNSSETIIVHQGSANYTPADSGDFYEDADIPYAATLAPMFQGNMTPHNTSPGTHFYGFYGSGLPTQVGAIFSNFTIGATAIANSNIYLDGDGNQEYIDNLAALAWNATLSPCYHYEYNEIKGVNHLLLPLTPTVLQKVINIVYTNPPTSPCAAAPAPGPSTSVTPSRSG
;
A
#
# COMPACT_ATOMS: atom_id res chain seq x y z
N GLY A 1 -8.80 14.16 11.09
CA GLY A 1 -9.19 12.95 10.38
C GLY A 1 -8.27 12.75 9.20
N PHE A 2 -8.13 11.52 8.75
CA PHE A 2 -7.35 11.08 7.60
C PHE A 2 -8.30 10.55 6.53
N ILE A 3 -8.19 11.07 5.31
CA ILE A 3 -9.08 10.74 4.19
C ILE A 3 -8.23 10.26 3.01
N PRO A 4 -7.73 9.01 3.03
CA PRO A 4 -7.01 8.47 1.90
C PRO A 4 -7.94 8.10 0.76
N ILE A 5 -7.56 8.45 -0.46
CA ILE A 5 -8.21 8.01 -1.68
C ILE A 5 -7.18 7.19 -2.44
N ALA A 6 -7.49 5.91 -2.72
CA ALA A 6 -6.63 5.02 -3.49
C ALA A 6 -5.24 4.85 -2.84
N GLY A 7 -5.20 4.54 -1.55
CA GLY A 7 -3.93 4.38 -0.83
C GLY A 7 -3.15 3.16 -1.33
N ASN A 8 -1.84 3.33 -1.53
CA ASN A 8 -0.88 2.24 -1.66
C ASN A 8 -0.31 1.97 -0.26
N TRP A 9 -0.75 0.89 0.37
CA TRP A 9 -0.55 0.62 1.78
C TRP A 9 0.58 -0.36 2.05
N ILE A 10 0.64 -1.45 1.31
CA ILE A 10 1.60 -2.54 1.49
C ILE A 10 2.40 -2.83 0.21
N GLY A 11 2.33 -1.91 -0.76
CA GLY A 11 2.96 -2.04 -2.06
C GLY A 11 2.08 -2.78 -3.06
N GLN A 12 2.56 -2.92 -4.29
CA GLN A 12 1.89 -3.65 -5.39
C GLN A 12 2.88 -4.54 -6.14
N GLY A 13 2.39 -5.65 -6.69
CA GLY A 13 3.21 -6.63 -7.41
C GLY A 13 3.81 -6.11 -8.72
N VAL A 14 3.09 -5.26 -9.45
CA VAL A 14 3.53 -4.81 -10.79
C VAL A 14 4.84 -4.03 -10.75
N THR A 15 5.17 -3.45 -9.60
CA THR A 15 6.42 -2.71 -9.40
C THR A 15 7.67 -3.55 -9.68
N TYR A 16 7.63 -4.86 -9.46
CA TYR A 16 8.73 -5.76 -9.81
C TYR A 16 8.89 -5.91 -11.33
N SER A 17 7.79 -5.85 -12.08
CA SER A 17 7.87 -5.83 -13.55
C SER A 17 8.51 -4.52 -14.03
N TYR A 18 8.22 -3.40 -13.37
CA TYR A 18 8.83 -2.10 -13.72
C TYR A 18 10.34 -2.06 -13.47
N LEU A 19 10.84 -2.79 -12.49
CA LEU A 19 12.29 -2.95 -12.28
C LEU A 19 12.98 -3.69 -13.44
N LEU A 20 12.25 -4.53 -14.19
CA LEU A 20 12.77 -5.24 -15.35
C LEU A 20 12.54 -4.49 -16.66
N SER A 21 11.31 -4.04 -16.93
CA SER A 21 10.95 -3.44 -18.23
C SER A 21 10.89 -1.93 -18.26
N GLY A 22 10.86 -1.28 -17.09
CA GLY A 22 10.34 0.07 -16.98
C GLY A 22 8.83 0.12 -17.25
N GLN A 23 8.29 1.32 -17.27
CA GLN A 23 6.89 1.60 -17.53
C GLN A 23 6.76 3.03 -18.01
N SER A 24 6.05 3.25 -19.12
CA SER A 24 5.60 4.58 -19.45
C SER A 24 4.37 4.92 -18.62
N LEU A 25 4.57 5.76 -17.61
CA LEU A 25 3.50 6.25 -16.74
C LEU A 25 2.86 7.53 -17.31
N PHE A 26 3.60 8.25 -18.16
CA PHE A 26 3.17 9.48 -18.83
C PHE A 26 3.86 9.58 -20.18
N ASP A 27 3.22 10.19 -21.18
CA ASP A 27 3.82 10.44 -22.51
C ASP A 27 5.15 11.25 -22.47
N SER A 28 5.57 11.76 -21.30
CA SER A 28 6.85 12.46 -21.11
C SER A 28 7.31 12.54 -19.64
N SER A 29 7.64 11.42 -18.99
CA SER A 29 8.28 11.48 -17.66
C SER A 29 9.65 12.18 -17.74
N PRO A 30 9.90 13.25 -16.96
CA PRO A 30 11.21 13.91 -16.93
C PRO A 30 12.29 13.06 -16.25
N PHE A 31 11.90 11.96 -15.60
CA PHE A 31 12.79 11.06 -14.87
C PHE A 31 13.13 9.79 -15.67
N GLY A 32 12.56 9.62 -16.86
CA GLY A 32 12.72 8.45 -17.72
C GLY A 32 11.77 7.31 -17.34
N ASP A 33 11.32 6.58 -18.36
CA ASP A 33 10.39 5.45 -18.23
C ASP A 33 11.13 4.09 -18.26
N SER A 34 12.45 4.11 -18.09
CA SER A 34 13.31 2.93 -18.23
C SER A 34 13.40 2.13 -16.94
N ALA A 35 13.66 0.84 -17.06
CA ALA A 35 13.93 -0.05 -15.94
C ALA A 35 15.04 0.49 -15.00
N ALA A 36 16.09 1.08 -15.58
CA ALA A 36 17.18 1.72 -14.83
C ALA A 36 16.71 2.92 -13.98
N ALA A 37 15.75 3.71 -14.49
CA ALA A 37 15.16 4.80 -13.72
C ALA A 37 14.40 4.24 -12.52
N PHE A 38 13.49 3.27 -12.74
CA PHE A 38 12.74 2.63 -11.67
C PHE A 38 13.64 1.97 -10.61
N ALA A 39 14.72 1.29 -11.02
CA ALA A 39 15.68 0.68 -10.09
C ALA A 39 16.43 1.70 -9.21
N SER A 40 16.52 2.95 -9.65
CA SER A 40 17.19 4.03 -8.90
C SER A 40 16.25 4.81 -7.96
N TRP A 41 14.94 4.65 -8.08
CA TRP A 41 13.98 5.46 -7.32
C TRP A 41 13.57 4.79 -6.00
N PRO A 42 13.75 5.46 -4.84
CA PRO A 42 13.23 4.97 -3.56
C PRO A 42 11.74 4.65 -3.57
N SER A 43 10.94 5.42 -4.32
CA SER A 43 9.50 5.23 -4.42
C SER A 43 9.11 3.89 -5.05
N THR A 44 9.95 3.34 -5.93
CA THR A 44 9.74 2.00 -6.50
C THR A 44 9.76 0.96 -5.39
N TYR A 45 10.77 0.97 -4.53
CA TYR A 45 10.89 0.01 -3.42
C TYR A 45 9.82 0.23 -2.35
N LEU A 46 9.46 1.50 -2.07
CA LEU A 46 8.33 1.82 -1.19
C LEU A 46 7.01 1.26 -1.71
N SER A 47 6.82 1.23 -3.03
CA SER A 47 5.59 0.78 -3.69
C SER A 47 5.65 -0.69 -4.13
N ALA A 48 6.74 -1.40 -3.88
CA ALA A 48 6.86 -2.82 -4.20
C ALA A 48 6.13 -3.64 -3.12
N SER A 49 5.32 -4.62 -3.53
CA SER A 49 4.57 -5.46 -2.60
C SER A 49 5.49 -6.05 -1.52
N PHE A 50 5.07 -5.90 -0.27
CA PHE A 50 5.87 -6.26 0.90
C PHE A 50 5.70 -7.74 1.26
N PRO A 51 6.79 -8.55 1.26
CA PRO A 51 6.78 -9.98 1.58
C PRO A 51 5.87 -10.41 2.74
N ASP A 52 5.95 -9.73 3.88
CA ASP A 52 5.30 -10.18 5.12
C ASP A 52 3.78 -9.95 5.13
N GLN A 53 3.26 -9.17 4.18
CA GLN A 53 1.83 -8.82 4.09
C GLN A 53 1.15 -9.50 2.91
N TYR A 54 1.92 -9.92 1.92
CA TYR A 54 1.46 -10.70 0.78
C TYR A 54 1.55 -12.19 1.10
N ASN A 55 0.61 -12.97 0.56
CA ASN A 55 0.73 -14.42 0.68
C ASN A 55 1.86 -14.94 -0.24
N SER A 56 2.49 -16.04 0.15
CA SER A 56 3.54 -16.68 -0.65
C SER A 56 3.01 -17.43 -1.88
N SER A 57 1.74 -17.22 -2.26
CA SER A 57 1.12 -17.86 -3.43
C SER A 57 0.89 -16.91 -4.60
N GLU A 58 1.03 -15.61 -4.38
CA GLU A 58 0.84 -14.60 -5.41
C GLU A 58 2.09 -14.51 -6.28
N THR A 59 2.02 -15.12 -7.45
CA THR A 59 3.08 -14.98 -8.46
C THR A 59 2.99 -13.61 -9.11
N ILE A 60 4.08 -12.85 -9.01
CA ILE A 60 4.21 -11.51 -9.57
C ILE A 60 5.18 -11.49 -10.75
N ILE A 61 6.11 -12.45 -10.86
CA ILE A 61 6.97 -12.58 -12.04
C ILE A 61 7.17 -14.05 -12.37
N VAL A 62 7.13 -14.38 -13.65
CA VAL A 62 7.50 -15.71 -14.16
C VAL A 62 8.69 -15.54 -15.09
N HIS A 63 9.83 -16.15 -14.75
CA HIS A 63 10.95 -16.25 -15.67
C HIS A 63 10.82 -17.55 -16.48
N GLN A 64 10.56 -17.41 -17.79
CA GLN A 64 10.34 -18.55 -18.67
C GLN A 64 11.56 -19.48 -18.68
N GLY A 65 11.41 -20.68 -18.10
CA GLY A 65 12.48 -21.69 -18.04
C GLY A 65 13.27 -21.73 -16.74
N SER A 66 12.92 -20.94 -15.73
CA SER A 66 13.49 -21.04 -14.39
C SER A 66 12.44 -20.92 -13.28
N ALA A 67 12.56 -19.93 -12.38
CA ALA A 67 11.74 -19.73 -11.21
C ALA A 67 10.54 -18.80 -11.48
N ASN A 68 9.49 -19.01 -10.68
CA ASN A 68 8.42 -18.05 -10.47
C ASN A 68 8.74 -17.29 -9.19
N TYR A 69 8.56 -15.98 -9.19
CA TYR A 69 8.76 -15.14 -8.02
C TYR A 69 7.43 -14.66 -7.49
N THR A 70 7.29 -14.76 -6.18
CA THR A 70 6.26 -14.14 -5.38
C THR A 70 6.85 -12.95 -4.61
N PRO A 71 6.02 -12.10 -3.97
CA PRO A 71 6.54 -11.06 -3.08
C PRO A 71 7.43 -11.62 -1.96
N ALA A 72 7.21 -12.86 -1.52
CA ALA A 72 8.05 -13.52 -0.51
C ALA A 72 9.49 -13.77 -1.00
N ASP A 73 9.67 -13.86 -2.32
CA ASP A 73 10.95 -14.13 -2.97
C ASP A 73 11.66 -12.84 -3.41
N SER A 74 11.28 -11.68 -2.86
CA SER A 74 11.77 -10.37 -3.34
C SER A 74 13.28 -10.22 -3.25
N GLY A 75 13.91 -10.77 -2.21
CA GLY A 75 15.36 -10.78 -2.05
C GLY A 75 16.06 -11.53 -3.19
N ASP A 76 15.63 -12.77 -3.42
CA ASP A 76 16.15 -13.62 -4.50
C ASP A 76 15.88 -12.99 -5.87
N PHE A 77 14.70 -12.39 -6.08
CA PHE A 77 14.38 -11.62 -7.29
C PHE A 77 15.41 -10.52 -7.54
N TYR A 78 15.77 -9.73 -6.52
CA TYR A 78 16.71 -8.62 -6.70
C TYR A 78 18.12 -9.09 -7.05
N GLU A 79 18.56 -10.20 -6.43
CA GLU A 79 19.85 -10.82 -6.70
C GLU A 79 19.89 -11.42 -8.11
N ASP A 80 18.92 -12.26 -8.45
CA ASP A 80 18.87 -12.99 -9.72
C ASP A 80 18.68 -12.06 -10.93
N ALA A 81 17.98 -10.93 -10.76
CA ALA A 81 17.79 -9.93 -11.81
C ALA A 81 18.92 -8.88 -11.90
N ASP A 82 19.94 -8.97 -11.03
CA ASP A 82 21.03 -8.01 -10.91
C ASP A 82 20.52 -6.56 -10.80
N ILE A 83 19.51 -6.33 -9.94
CA ILE A 83 18.88 -5.00 -9.80
C ILE A 83 19.85 -4.08 -9.04
N PRO A 84 20.38 -3.02 -9.69
CA PRO A 84 21.32 -2.13 -9.04
C PRO A 84 20.69 -1.45 -7.83
N TYR A 85 21.45 -1.34 -6.74
CA TYR A 85 21.06 -0.69 -5.48
C TYR A 85 19.94 -1.35 -4.68
N ALA A 86 19.31 -2.43 -5.16
CA ALA A 86 18.22 -3.08 -4.44
C ALA A 86 18.62 -3.55 -3.03
N ALA A 87 19.83 -4.09 -2.87
CA ALA A 87 20.39 -4.46 -1.57
C ALA A 87 20.52 -3.29 -0.57
N THR A 88 20.50 -2.04 -1.05
CA THR A 88 20.51 -0.84 -0.20
C THR A 88 19.11 -0.24 -0.06
N LEU A 89 18.35 -0.12 -1.14
CA LEU A 89 17.08 0.58 -1.16
C LEU A 89 15.92 -0.27 -0.63
N ALA A 90 15.84 -1.56 -0.96
CA ALA A 90 14.74 -2.41 -0.51
C ALA A 90 14.66 -2.47 1.03
N PRO A 91 15.76 -2.71 1.79
CA PRO A 91 15.71 -2.71 3.25
C PRO A 91 15.34 -1.36 3.89
N MET A 92 15.50 -0.25 3.16
CA MET A 92 15.20 1.09 3.68
C MET A 92 13.75 1.52 3.44
N PHE A 93 13.13 1.05 2.36
CA PHE A 93 11.86 1.60 1.88
C PHE A 93 10.72 0.58 1.82
N GLN A 94 11.02 -0.68 1.49
CA GLN A 94 10.00 -1.70 1.33
C GLN A 94 9.43 -2.14 2.68
N GLY A 95 8.10 -2.18 2.80
CA GLY A 95 7.44 -2.60 4.04
C GLY A 95 7.39 -1.56 5.16
N ASN A 96 7.73 -0.30 4.88
CA ASN A 96 7.65 0.77 5.88
C ASN A 96 6.21 1.12 6.30
N MET A 97 5.22 0.74 5.50
CA MET A 97 3.81 0.90 5.81
C MET A 97 3.25 -0.47 6.20
N THR A 98 2.79 -0.60 7.46
CA THR A 98 2.26 -1.86 8.01
C THR A 98 0.91 -1.64 8.67
N PRO A 99 -0.19 -1.60 7.90
CA PRO A 99 -1.53 -1.33 8.44
C PRO A 99 -1.95 -2.29 9.56
N HIS A 100 -1.43 -3.51 9.56
CA HIS A 100 -1.72 -4.51 10.58
C HIS A 100 -1.15 -4.18 11.97
N ASN A 101 -0.13 -3.31 12.05
CA ASN A 101 0.58 -3.04 13.30
C ASN A 101 0.12 -1.74 13.99
N THR A 102 -0.28 -0.72 13.23
CA THR A 102 -0.54 0.61 13.80
C THR A 102 -1.59 1.37 12.98
N SER A 103 -2.69 1.73 13.64
CA SER A 103 -3.73 2.60 13.08
C SER A 103 -3.34 4.08 13.13
N PRO A 104 -3.91 4.93 12.25
CA PRO A 104 -3.48 6.33 12.09
C PRO A 104 -3.83 7.29 13.25
N GLY A 105 -4.24 6.82 14.44
CA GLY A 105 -4.46 7.66 15.63
C GLY A 105 -5.42 8.85 15.41
N THR A 106 -6.34 8.73 14.45
CA THR A 106 -7.32 9.76 14.07
C THR A 106 -8.52 9.11 13.39
N HIS A 107 -9.61 9.85 13.21
CA HIS A 107 -10.74 9.37 12.40
C HIS A 107 -10.26 8.99 11.00
N PHE A 108 -10.65 7.81 10.52
CA PHE A 108 -10.28 7.26 9.22
C PHE A 108 -11.50 7.22 8.29
N TYR A 109 -11.37 7.83 7.11
CA TYR A 109 -12.40 7.81 6.06
C TYR A 109 -11.75 7.50 4.71
N GLY A 110 -11.47 6.23 4.45
CA GLY A 110 -10.77 5.82 3.24
C GLY A 110 -11.71 5.50 2.07
N PHE A 111 -11.12 5.47 0.88
CA PHE A 111 -11.75 5.05 -0.37
C PHE A 111 -10.79 4.17 -1.16
N TYR A 112 -11.29 3.07 -1.72
CA TYR A 112 -10.54 2.18 -2.61
C TYR A 112 -11.40 1.74 -3.80
N GLY A 113 -10.75 1.43 -4.91
CA GLY A 113 -11.42 0.87 -6.09
C GLY A 113 -11.38 -0.66 -6.09
N SER A 114 -12.24 -1.28 -6.89
CA SER A 114 -12.31 -2.74 -7.03
C SER A 114 -12.97 -3.14 -8.34
N GLY A 115 -12.97 -4.43 -8.68
CA GLY A 115 -13.74 -4.97 -9.81
C GLY A 115 -13.13 -4.70 -11.18
N LEU A 116 -11.87 -4.25 -11.25
CA LEU A 116 -11.13 -4.05 -12.49
C LEU A 116 -9.93 -5.01 -12.55
N PRO A 117 -9.66 -5.62 -13.73
CA PRO A 117 -8.41 -6.35 -13.94
C PRO A 117 -7.22 -5.43 -13.69
N THR A 118 -6.34 -5.84 -12.77
CA THR A 118 -5.19 -5.07 -12.34
C THR A 118 -3.94 -5.90 -12.57
N GLN A 119 -3.00 -5.36 -13.33
CA GLN A 119 -1.74 -6.06 -13.58
C GLN A 119 -0.96 -6.15 -12.27
N VAL A 120 -0.50 -7.35 -11.92
CA VAL A 120 0.37 -7.59 -10.77
C VAL A 120 1.74 -8.11 -11.16
N GLY A 121 1.93 -8.38 -12.45
CA GLY A 121 3.08 -9.12 -12.93
C GLY A 121 3.11 -9.34 -14.43
N ALA A 122 4.16 -10.01 -14.90
CA ALA A 122 4.28 -10.48 -16.27
C ALA A 122 5.24 -11.68 -16.38
N ILE A 123 5.24 -12.32 -17.55
CA ILE A 123 6.21 -13.36 -17.91
C ILE A 123 7.35 -12.73 -18.70
N PHE A 124 8.59 -13.06 -18.35
CA PHE A 124 9.79 -12.57 -19.02
C PHE A 124 10.60 -13.75 -19.57
N SER A 125 11.16 -13.57 -20.77
CA SER A 125 12.08 -14.54 -21.39
C SER A 125 13.55 -14.29 -21.03
N ASN A 126 13.86 -13.10 -20.54
CA ASN A 126 15.14 -12.72 -19.95
C ASN A 126 14.87 -12.01 -18.63
N PHE A 127 15.72 -12.21 -17.63
CA PHE A 127 15.50 -11.75 -16.27
C PHE A 127 16.65 -10.84 -15.84
N THR A 128 16.76 -9.69 -16.52
CA THR A 128 17.73 -8.64 -16.21
C THR A 128 17.06 -7.29 -16.40
N ILE A 129 17.63 -6.25 -15.81
CA ILE A 129 17.20 -4.86 -16.06
C ILE A 129 17.18 -4.54 -17.57
N GLY A 130 16.10 -3.90 -18.04
CA GLY A 130 15.85 -3.62 -19.45
C GLY A 130 15.19 -4.76 -20.24
N ALA A 131 14.80 -5.86 -19.58
CA ALA A 131 14.07 -6.95 -20.23
C ALA A 131 12.66 -6.54 -20.65
N THR A 132 12.17 -7.13 -21.74
CA THR A 132 10.81 -6.93 -22.22
C THR A 132 9.95 -8.12 -21.82
N ALA A 133 8.78 -7.86 -21.25
CA ALA A 133 7.79 -8.89 -20.99
C ALA A 133 7.36 -9.58 -22.30
N ILE A 134 7.06 -10.87 -22.23
CA ILE A 134 6.50 -11.61 -23.36
C ILE A 134 5.15 -10.99 -23.73
N ALA A 135 4.89 -10.83 -25.02
CA ALA A 135 3.64 -10.25 -25.49
C ALA A 135 2.41 -11.01 -24.92
N ASN A 136 1.43 -10.26 -24.42
CA ASN A 136 0.19 -10.78 -23.83
C ASN A 136 0.39 -11.72 -22.64
N SER A 137 1.46 -11.55 -21.88
CA SER A 137 1.80 -12.41 -20.73
C SER A 137 1.60 -11.75 -19.36
N ASN A 138 0.89 -10.63 -19.31
CA ASN A 138 0.60 -9.94 -18.06
C ASN A 138 -0.25 -10.84 -17.14
N ILE A 139 0.08 -10.81 -15.86
CA ILE A 139 -0.65 -11.49 -14.80
C ILE A 139 -1.60 -10.47 -14.18
N TYR A 140 -2.88 -10.84 -14.03
CA TYR A 140 -3.92 -9.94 -13.52
C TYR A 140 -4.60 -10.53 -12.29
N LEU A 141 -4.89 -9.67 -11.32
CA LEU A 141 -5.80 -9.92 -10.19
C LEU A 141 -6.94 -8.90 -10.20
N ASP A 142 -7.93 -9.08 -9.34
CA ASP A 142 -8.92 -8.03 -9.06
C ASP A 142 -8.24 -6.83 -8.39
N GLY A 143 -8.77 -5.64 -8.64
CA GLY A 143 -8.29 -4.38 -8.06
C GLY A 143 -8.95 -3.18 -8.71
N ASP A 144 -8.24 -2.05 -8.76
CA ASP A 144 -8.73 -0.78 -9.33
C ASP A 144 -8.05 -0.40 -10.65
N GLY A 145 -7.40 -1.36 -11.32
CA GLY A 145 -6.64 -1.17 -12.55
C GLY A 145 -5.25 -0.60 -12.35
N ASN A 146 -4.82 -0.35 -11.10
CA ASN A 146 -3.44 0.02 -10.75
C ASN A 146 -2.96 -0.78 -9.53
N GLN A 147 -3.68 -0.73 -8.40
CA GLN A 147 -3.39 -1.53 -7.20
C GLN A 147 -4.32 -2.75 -7.14
N GLU A 148 -3.76 -3.92 -6.86
CA GLU A 148 -4.54 -5.15 -6.67
C GLU A 148 -5.30 -5.18 -5.33
N TYR A 149 -6.22 -6.13 -5.20
CA TYR A 149 -7.14 -6.21 -4.05
C TYR A 149 -6.42 -6.36 -2.70
N ILE A 150 -5.26 -7.02 -2.64
CA ILE A 150 -4.53 -7.23 -1.38
C ILE A 150 -4.11 -5.89 -0.79
N ASP A 151 -3.51 -5.03 -1.61
CA ASP A 151 -3.14 -3.68 -1.23
C ASP A 151 -4.39 -2.85 -0.91
N ASN A 152 -5.35 -2.78 -1.84
CA ASN A 152 -6.58 -2.00 -1.67
C ASN A 152 -7.33 -2.34 -0.38
N LEU A 153 -7.28 -3.59 0.09
CA LEU A 153 -7.97 -4.03 1.30
C LEU A 153 -7.11 -3.95 2.57
N ALA A 154 -5.81 -3.68 2.49
CA ALA A 154 -4.88 -3.73 3.63
C ALA A 154 -5.31 -2.80 4.79
N ALA A 155 -5.86 -1.63 4.49
CA ALA A 155 -6.34 -0.69 5.49
C ALA A 155 -7.53 -1.21 6.33
N LEU A 156 -8.23 -2.28 5.91
CA LEU A 156 -9.25 -2.95 6.73
C LEU A 156 -8.71 -3.39 8.09
N ALA A 157 -7.41 -3.71 8.18
CA ALA A 157 -6.76 -4.09 9.43
C ALA A 157 -6.85 -2.98 10.50
N TRP A 158 -6.92 -1.71 10.11
CA TRP A 158 -7.03 -0.60 11.05
C TRP A 158 -8.33 -0.58 11.83
N ASN A 159 -9.41 -1.15 11.31
CA ASN A 159 -10.66 -1.24 12.07
C ASN A 159 -10.47 -2.00 13.40
N ALA A 160 -9.55 -2.97 13.44
CA ALA A 160 -9.28 -3.75 14.65
C ALA A 160 -8.37 -3.04 15.65
N THR A 161 -7.52 -2.11 15.20
CA THR A 161 -6.49 -1.45 16.03
C THR A 161 -6.76 0.03 16.27
N LEU A 162 -7.80 0.60 15.66
CA LEU A 162 -8.19 1.98 15.90
C LEU A 162 -8.87 2.12 17.26
N SER A 163 -8.47 3.14 18.02
CA SER A 163 -9.14 3.49 19.28
C SER A 163 -10.64 3.73 19.04
N PRO A 164 -11.53 3.26 19.93
CA PRO A 164 -12.98 3.46 19.81
C PRO A 164 -13.40 4.94 19.88
N CYS A 165 -12.51 5.84 20.30
CA CYS A 165 -12.74 7.27 20.25
C CYS A 165 -12.69 7.85 18.83
N TYR A 166 -12.08 7.12 17.87
CA TYR A 166 -12.03 7.52 16.47
C TYR A 166 -13.06 6.75 15.65
N HIS A 167 -13.51 7.38 14.57
CA HIS A 167 -14.40 6.78 13.59
C HIS A 167 -13.57 6.02 12.56
N TYR A 168 -14.03 4.85 12.14
CA TYR A 168 -13.45 4.08 11.04
C TYR A 168 -14.48 3.90 9.94
N GLU A 169 -14.09 4.24 8.72
CA GLU A 169 -14.89 4.00 7.53
C GLU A 169 -13.99 3.76 6.32
N TYR A 170 -14.29 2.71 5.55
CA TYR A 170 -13.57 2.41 4.33
C TYR A 170 -14.54 2.05 3.22
N ASN A 171 -14.47 2.81 2.13
CA ASN A 171 -15.50 2.81 1.09
C ASN A 171 -14.99 2.19 -0.19
N GLU A 172 -15.63 1.10 -0.61
CA GLU A 172 -15.43 0.51 -1.92
C GLU A 172 -16.11 1.35 -3.00
N ILE A 173 -15.40 1.62 -4.09
CA ILE A 173 -15.90 2.29 -5.30
C ILE A 173 -15.68 1.35 -6.49
N LYS A 174 -16.64 0.45 -6.69
CA LYS A 174 -16.55 -0.62 -7.68
C LYS A 174 -16.52 -0.10 -9.12
N GLY A 175 -15.64 -0.68 -9.94
CA GLY A 175 -15.53 -0.44 -11.37
C GLY A 175 -14.88 0.91 -11.73
N VAL A 176 -14.29 1.60 -10.76
CA VAL A 176 -13.62 2.89 -10.97
C VAL A 176 -12.12 2.69 -10.93
N ASN A 177 -11.44 3.23 -11.95
CA ASN A 177 -10.00 3.16 -12.04
C ASN A 177 -9.32 4.00 -10.95
N HIS A 178 -8.19 3.53 -10.43
CA HIS A 178 -7.35 4.17 -9.43
C HIS A 178 -7.20 5.68 -9.60
N LEU A 179 -6.80 6.12 -10.80
CA LEU A 179 -6.53 7.53 -11.10
C LEU A 179 -7.80 8.38 -11.20
N LEU A 180 -8.97 7.75 -11.36
CA LEU A 180 -10.26 8.41 -11.45
C LEU A 180 -11.02 8.43 -10.11
N LEU A 181 -10.55 7.70 -9.09
CA LEU A 181 -11.17 7.69 -7.76
C LEU A 181 -11.30 9.11 -7.17
N PRO A 182 -10.26 9.99 -7.20
CA PRO A 182 -10.39 11.35 -6.67
C PRO A 182 -11.37 12.23 -7.45
N LEU A 183 -11.65 11.89 -8.71
CA LEU A 183 -12.55 12.64 -9.60
C LEU A 183 -13.98 12.06 -9.62
N THR A 184 -14.21 10.96 -8.91
CA THR A 184 -15.51 10.29 -8.91
C THR A 184 -16.52 11.11 -8.11
N PRO A 185 -17.70 11.46 -8.68
CA PRO A 185 -18.68 12.30 -8.00
C PRO A 185 -19.10 11.79 -6.61
N THR A 186 -19.26 10.47 -6.47
CA THR A 186 -19.59 9.84 -5.17
C THR A 186 -18.50 10.05 -4.13
N VAL A 187 -17.23 9.92 -4.52
CA VAL A 187 -16.07 10.15 -3.63
C VAL A 187 -16.02 11.63 -3.24
N LEU A 188 -16.07 12.53 -4.23
CA LEU A 188 -16.03 13.98 -4.00
C LEU A 188 -17.14 14.44 -3.06
N GLN A 189 -18.39 14.04 -3.32
CA GLN A 189 -19.53 14.41 -2.48
C GLN A 189 -19.33 13.92 -1.03
N LYS A 190 -18.79 12.72 -0.86
CA LYS A 190 -18.56 12.14 0.46
C LYS A 190 -17.43 12.83 1.20
N VAL A 191 -16.31 13.12 0.53
CA VAL A 191 -15.19 13.89 1.09
C VAL A 191 -15.65 15.27 1.53
N ILE A 192 -16.41 15.98 0.68
CA ILE A 192 -17.02 17.28 1.01
C ILE A 192 -17.87 17.15 2.28
N ASN A 193 -18.77 16.16 2.34
CA ASN A 193 -19.60 15.93 3.51
C ASN A 193 -18.78 15.66 4.77
N ILE A 194 -17.75 14.81 4.70
CA ILE A 194 -16.87 14.52 5.83
C ILE A 194 -16.22 15.79 6.36
N VAL A 195 -15.64 16.61 5.46
CA VAL A 195 -14.95 17.86 5.82
C VAL A 195 -15.90 18.86 6.49
N TYR A 196 -17.13 19.02 5.97
CA TYR A 196 -18.10 19.95 6.55
C TYR A 196 -18.73 19.48 7.87
N THR A 197 -18.84 18.16 8.08
CA THR A 197 -19.53 17.60 9.26
C THR A 197 -18.61 17.18 10.39
N ASN A 198 -17.30 17.01 10.13
CA ASN A 198 -16.32 16.55 11.13
C ASN A 198 -15.20 17.59 11.32
N PRO A 199 -15.44 18.70 12.02
CA PRO A 199 -14.39 19.67 12.32
C PRO A 199 -13.26 19.02 13.13
N PRO A 200 -12.00 19.46 12.95
CA PRO A 200 -10.85 18.88 13.63
C PRO A 200 -10.98 19.08 15.14
N THR A 201 -11.38 18.01 15.82
CA THR A 201 -11.42 17.92 17.28
C THR A 201 -10.56 16.74 17.70
N SER A 202 -10.03 16.77 18.92
CA SER A 202 -9.34 15.61 19.51
C SER A 202 -10.36 14.83 20.32
N PRO A 203 -11.02 13.80 19.76
CA PRO A 203 -12.07 13.06 20.45
C PRO A 203 -11.54 12.29 21.67
N CYS A 204 -10.23 12.07 21.74
CA CYS A 204 -9.55 11.36 22.83
C CYS A 204 -9.17 12.26 24.02
N ALA A 205 -9.38 13.58 23.94
CA ALA A 205 -8.99 14.51 25.01
C ALA A 205 -9.90 14.46 26.27
N ALA A 206 -10.90 13.58 26.30
CA ALA A 206 -11.86 13.45 27.39
C ALA A 206 -11.66 12.15 28.20
N ALA A 207 -10.47 11.96 28.78
CA ALA A 207 -10.36 11.18 30.01
C ALA A 207 -10.24 12.20 31.16
N PRO A 208 -11.18 12.28 32.12
CA PRO A 208 -10.91 13.04 33.33
C PRO A 208 -9.65 12.44 33.97
N ALA A 209 -8.69 13.30 34.32
CA ALA A 209 -7.53 12.88 35.10
C ALA A 209 -8.04 12.07 36.31
N PRO A 210 -7.44 10.93 36.66
CA PRO A 210 -7.79 10.24 37.90
C PRO A 210 -7.67 11.26 39.03
N GLY A 211 -8.80 11.52 39.70
CA GLY A 211 -8.84 12.43 40.82
C GLY A 211 -7.78 12.07 41.85
N PRO A 212 -7.26 13.04 42.62
CA PRO A 212 -6.19 12.78 43.57
C PRO A 212 -6.57 11.61 44.46
N SER A 213 -5.76 10.55 44.41
CA SER A 213 -5.81 9.43 45.34
C SER A 213 -5.81 10.00 46.76
N THR A 214 -6.93 9.88 47.46
CA THR A 214 -6.98 10.12 48.89
C THR A 214 -6.17 9.01 49.54
N SER A 215 -4.89 9.30 49.78
CA SER A 215 -4.06 8.51 50.66
C SER A 215 -4.70 8.51 52.05
N VAL A 216 -5.36 7.41 52.39
CA VAL A 216 -5.80 7.15 53.76
C VAL A 216 -4.54 6.77 54.54
N THR A 217 -4.00 7.72 55.27
CA THR A 217 -2.95 7.47 56.26
C THR A 217 -3.51 6.58 57.37
N PRO A 218 -2.92 5.40 57.66
CA PRO A 218 -3.39 4.59 58.77
C PRO A 218 -2.98 5.26 60.09
N SER A 219 -3.95 5.60 60.92
CA SER A 219 -3.70 6.04 62.29
C SER A 219 -3.16 4.86 63.10
N ARG A 220 -1.93 4.96 63.61
CA ARG A 220 -1.47 4.14 64.72
C ARG A 220 -2.20 4.60 65.99
N SER A 221 -3.06 3.75 66.53
CA SER A 221 -3.42 3.79 67.95
C SER A 221 -2.46 2.86 68.71
N GLY A 222 -1.81 3.42 69.73
CA GLY A 222 -1.11 2.65 70.77
C GLY A 222 -2.07 2.06 71.80
#